data_AF-A0A6P7U6R7-F1
#
_entry.id   AF-A0A6P7U6R7-F1
#
_cell.length_a   1.000
_cell.length_b   1.000
_cell.length_c   1.000
_cell.angle_alpha   90.00
_cell.angle_beta   90.00
_cell.angle_gamma   90.00
#
_symmetry.space_group_name_H-M   'P 1'
#
loop_
_entity.id
_entity.type
_entity.pdbx_description
1 polymer ?
#
loop_
_entity_poly.entity_id
_entity_poly.type
_entity_poly.pdbx_seq_one_letter_code
_entity_poly.pdbx_strand_id
1 'polypeptide(L)'
;MLNSSYLRRQNEVVRCIHLHLCRQYGIRKTKKLKTHSVQSVVSNEFVEIRVDTTISTDTAVANNKSDIFVHDKMRNTITLIEVGINSQNCLKQVEVEKFNKYDLLANELEAIHRAKVKVIPVVITWDGIVSRFFKGHLDVLKFRQWF
;
A
#
# COMPACT_ATOMS: atom_id res chain seq x y z
N MET A 1 4.07 20.25 -15.62
CA MET A 1 3.57 19.04 -16.33
C MET A 1 4.10 17.71 -15.78
N LEU A 2 5.25 17.65 -15.09
CA LEU A 2 5.80 16.41 -14.48
C LEU A 2 4.92 15.72 -13.41
N ASN A 3 4.12 16.48 -12.65
CA ASN A 3 3.26 15.88 -11.62
C ASN A 3 2.16 14.97 -12.19
N SER A 4 1.66 15.25 -13.40
CA SER A 4 0.55 14.46 -13.96
C SER A 4 1.00 13.06 -14.39
N SER A 5 2.21 12.91 -14.94
CA SER A 5 2.77 11.61 -15.32
C SER A 5 3.19 10.78 -14.10
N TYR A 6 3.69 11.45 -13.06
CA TYR A 6 4.02 10.84 -11.76
C TYR A 6 2.78 10.24 -11.12
N LEU A 7 1.74 11.07 -10.90
CA LEU A 7 0.50 10.65 -10.26
C LEU A 7 -0.20 9.56 -11.05
N ARG A 8 -0.17 9.64 -12.40
CA ARG A 8 -0.73 8.59 -13.24
C ARG A 8 -0.03 7.24 -13.01
N ARG A 9 1.30 7.20 -12.93
CA ARG A 9 2.04 5.95 -12.74
C ARG A 9 1.85 5.39 -11.32
N GLN A 10 1.83 6.26 -10.31
CA GLN A 10 1.47 5.87 -8.94
C GLN A 10 0.06 5.27 -8.89
N ASN A 11 -0.92 5.92 -9.52
CA ASN A 11 -2.31 5.43 -9.56
C ASN A 11 -2.43 4.07 -10.26
N GLU A 12 -1.69 3.83 -11.35
CA GLU A 12 -1.66 2.52 -12.01
C GLU A 12 -1.07 1.43 -11.09
N VAL A 13 0.01 1.74 -10.36
CA VAL A 13 0.59 0.80 -9.39
C VAL A 13 -0.38 0.51 -8.25
N VAL A 14 -1.00 1.54 -7.67
CA VAL A 14 -2.06 1.41 -6.65
C VAL A 14 -3.21 0.55 -7.17
N ARG A 15 -3.65 0.77 -8.42
CA ARG A 15 -4.71 -0.03 -9.06
C ARG A 15 -4.33 -1.50 -9.20
N CYS A 16 -3.09 -1.80 -9.57
CA CYS A 16 -2.56 -3.17 -9.63
C CYS A 16 -2.56 -3.84 -8.26
N ILE A 17 -2.06 -3.14 -7.22
CA ILE A 17 -2.02 -3.66 -5.84
C ILE A 17 -3.43 -3.88 -5.31
N HIS A 18 -4.32 -2.91 -5.49
CA HIS A 18 -5.72 -3.00 -5.07
C HIS A 18 -6.43 -4.20 -5.71
N LEU A 19 -6.26 -4.42 -7.02
CA LEU A 19 -6.85 -5.58 -7.70
C LEU A 19 -6.31 -6.90 -7.13
N HIS A 20 -5.00 -6.99 -6.92
CA HIS A 20 -4.38 -8.19 -6.37
C HIS A 20 -4.92 -8.50 -4.97
N LEU A 21 -4.95 -7.51 -4.06
CA LEU A 21 -5.48 -7.68 -2.72
C LEU A 21 -6.96 -8.10 -2.73
N CYS A 22 -7.79 -7.46 -3.55
CA CYS A 22 -9.19 -7.84 -3.71
C CYS A 22 -9.35 -9.30 -4.15
N ARG A 23 -8.43 -9.82 -4.98
CA ARG A 23 -8.45 -11.22 -5.42
C ARG A 23 -7.97 -12.15 -4.32
N GLN A 24 -6.91 -11.78 -3.60
CA GLN A 24 -6.37 -12.60 -2.51
C GLN A 24 -7.39 -12.83 -1.39
N TYR A 25 -8.16 -11.79 -1.05
CA TYR A 25 -9.20 -11.86 -0.03
C TYR A 25 -10.58 -12.31 -0.56
N GLY A 26 -10.67 -12.75 -1.82
CA GLY A 26 -11.90 -13.28 -2.40
C GLY A 26 -13.00 -12.24 -2.67
N ILE A 27 -12.71 -10.94 -2.53
CA ILE A 27 -13.66 -9.85 -2.79
C ILE A 27 -13.98 -9.72 -4.28
N ARG A 28 -12.99 -9.91 -5.15
CA ARG A 28 -13.18 -9.85 -6.62
C ARG A 28 -12.58 -11.07 -7.31
N LYS A 29 -13.31 -11.61 -8.29
CA LYS A 29 -12.87 -12.77 -9.10
C LYS A 29 -12.21 -12.39 -10.43
N THR A 30 -12.38 -11.15 -10.92
CA THR A 30 -11.84 -10.73 -12.21
C THR A 30 -10.31 -10.63 -12.20
N LYS A 31 -9.67 -11.09 -13.27
CA LYS A 31 -8.23 -10.94 -13.51
C LYS A 31 -7.89 -9.72 -14.39
N LYS A 32 -8.89 -9.08 -15.01
CA LYS A 32 -8.67 -8.04 -16.02
C LYS A 32 -8.44 -6.69 -15.34
N LEU A 33 -7.21 -6.18 -15.43
CA LEU A 33 -6.86 -4.85 -14.93
C LEU A 33 -7.63 -3.73 -15.67
N LYS A 34 -7.82 -3.86 -16.99
CA LYS A 34 -8.46 -2.84 -17.84
C LYS A 34 -9.84 -2.39 -17.33
N THR A 35 -10.62 -3.31 -16.77
CA THR A 35 -11.99 -3.04 -16.29
C THR A 35 -12.06 -2.79 -14.78
N HIS A 36 -10.94 -2.83 -14.07
CA HIS A 36 -10.93 -2.70 -12.62
C HIS A 36 -11.00 -1.23 -12.20
N SER A 37 -11.99 -0.85 -11.40
CA SER A 37 -12.02 0.47 -10.76
C SER A 37 -11.52 0.36 -9.33
N VAL A 38 -10.66 1.29 -8.93
CA VAL A 38 -10.27 1.44 -7.53
C VAL A 38 -11.47 2.00 -6.76
N GLN A 39 -11.78 1.39 -5.62
CA GLN A 39 -12.80 1.86 -4.69
C GLN A 39 -12.09 2.35 -3.43
N SER A 40 -12.56 3.46 -2.87
CA SER A 40 -11.93 4.05 -1.67
C SER A 40 -12.00 3.13 -0.46
N VAL A 41 -13.08 2.36 -0.31
CA VAL A 41 -13.24 1.35 0.73
C VAL A 41 -13.90 0.11 0.14
N VAL A 42 -13.32 -1.05 0.42
CA VAL A 42 -13.86 -2.36 0.07
C VAL A 42 -13.64 -3.29 1.26
N SER A 43 -14.68 -3.99 1.70
CA SER A 43 -14.58 -4.89 2.83
C SER A 43 -15.42 -6.14 2.65
N ASN A 44 -15.06 -7.17 3.41
CA ASN A 44 -15.90 -8.33 3.68
C ASN A 44 -15.79 -8.70 5.17
N GLU A 45 -16.24 -9.89 5.53
CA GLU A 45 -16.17 -10.41 6.90
C GLU A 45 -14.73 -10.51 7.42
N PHE A 46 -13.76 -10.74 6.54
CA PHE A 46 -12.38 -11.08 6.90
C PHE A 46 -11.38 -9.94 6.71
N VAL A 47 -11.65 -8.99 5.82
CA VAL A 47 -10.73 -7.91 5.49
C VAL A 47 -11.44 -6.59 5.26
N GLU A 48 -10.73 -5.52 5.53
CA GLU A 48 -11.05 -4.18 5.06
C GLU A 48 -9.85 -3.59 4.30
N ILE A 49 -10.09 -3.16 3.07
CA ILE A 49 -9.10 -2.51 2.21
C ILE A 49 -9.59 -1.08 1.99
N ARG A 50 -8.75 -0.09 2.30
CA ARG A 50 -9.01 1.31 2.01
C ARG A 50 -7.92 1.88 1.12
N VAL A 51 -8.28 2.76 0.20
CA VAL A 51 -7.37 3.43 -0.73
C VAL A 51 -7.60 4.93 -0.63
N ASP A 52 -6.53 5.70 -0.46
CA ASP A 52 -6.58 7.16 -0.37
C ASP A 52 -7.56 7.69 0.70
N THR A 53 -7.72 6.97 1.80
CA THR A 53 -8.58 7.38 2.92
C THR A 53 -7.75 7.85 4.11
N THR A 54 -8.20 8.92 4.76
CA THR A 54 -7.68 9.35 6.05
C THR A 54 -8.02 8.31 7.12
N ILE A 55 -7.02 7.94 7.92
CA ILE A 55 -7.16 7.03 9.04
C ILE A 55 -7.36 7.88 10.30
N SER A 56 -8.50 7.73 10.94
CA SER A 56 -8.78 8.36 12.23
C SER A 56 -7.99 7.65 13.32
N THR A 57 -7.24 8.43 14.10
CA THR A 57 -6.51 8.01 15.29
C THR A 57 -6.93 8.89 16.47
N ASP A 58 -6.75 8.40 17.69
CA ASP A 58 -7.10 9.15 18.91
C ASP A 58 -6.21 10.40 19.08
N THR A 59 -4.94 10.28 18.69
CA THR A 59 -4.00 11.41 18.62
C THR A 59 -3.92 11.96 17.19
N ALA A 60 -3.77 13.27 17.03
CA ALA A 60 -3.51 13.87 15.71
C ALA A 60 -2.11 13.45 15.19
N VAL A 61 -2.08 12.67 14.11
CA VAL A 61 -0.84 12.26 13.43
C VAL A 61 -0.72 13.00 12.09
N ALA A 62 0.44 13.59 11.81
CA ALA A 62 0.67 14.39 10.60
C ALA A 62 0.53 13.57 9.30
N ASN A 63 0.89 12.29 9.32
CA ASN A 63 0.86 11.38 8.17
C ASN A 63 -0.17 10.26 8.37
N ASN A 64 -1.46 10.57 8.33
CA ASN A 64 -2.55 9.62 8.57
C ASN A 64 -3.25 9.12 7.29
N LYS A 65 -2.69 9.39 6.11
CA LYS A 65 -3.21 8.93 4.82
C LYS A 65 -2.17 8.08 4.11
N SER A 66 -2.37 6.76 4.14
CA SER A 66 -1.58 5.81 3.34
C SER A 66 -2.21 5.63 1.95
N ASP A 67 -1.40 5.26 0.96
CA ASP A 67 -1.92 4.95 -0.38
C ASP A 67 -2.91 3.77 -0.31
N ILE A 68 -2.56 2.71 0.41
CA ILE A 68 -3.46 1.57 0.67
C ILE A 68 -3.33 1.10 2.12
N PHE A 69 -4.46 0.96 2.79
CA PHE A 69 -4.62 0.35 4.10
C PHE A 69 -5.29 -1.01 3.96
N VAL A 70 -4.76 -2.04 4.62
CA VAL A 70 -5.36 -3.38 4.68
C VAL A 70 -5.45 -3.84 6.12
N HIS A 71 -6.66 -4.06 6.62
CA HIS A 71 -6.89 -4.68 7.92
C HIS A 71 -7.41 -6.11 7.73
N ASP A 72 -6.54 -7.09 7.96
CA ASP A 72 -6.87 -8.50 8.02
C ASP A 72 -7.43 -8.81 9.42
N LYS A 73 -8.76 -8.88 9.52
CA LYS A 73 -9.49 -9.08 10.78
C LYS A 73 -9.28 -10.48 11.35
N MET A 74 -9.03 -11.47 10.48
CA MET A 74 -8.78 -12.85 10.88
C MET A 74 -7.44 -13.02 11.57
N ARG A 75 -6.40 -12.36 11.04
CA ARG A 75 -5.04 -12.40 11.59
C ARG A 75 -4.75 -11.27 12.57
N ASN A 76 -5.72 -10.38 12.78
CA ASN A 76 -5.57 -9.11 13.47
C ASN A 76 -4.27 -8.38 13.07
N THR A 77 -4.07 -8.21 11.77
CA THR A 77 -2.87 -7.60 11.20
C THR A 77 -3.28 -6.44 10.30
N ILE A 78 -2.64 -5.30 10.48
CA ILE A 78 -2.81 -4.12 9.64
C ILE A 78 -1.57 -3.95 8.77
N THR A 79 -1.77 -3.70 7.48
CA THR A 79 -0.70 -3.41 6.53
C THR A 79 -0.95 -2.07 5.89
N LEU A 80 0.00 -1.15 6.07
CA LEU A 80 0.06 0.14 5.40
C LEU A 80 0.99 0.00 4.20
N ILE A 81 0.49 0.26 3.00
CA ILE A 81 1.27 0.18 1.77
C ILE A 81 1.42 1.60 1.23
N GLU A 82 2.67 1.98 0.96
CA GLU A 82 3.02 3.29 0.42
C GLU A 82 3.72 3.11 -0.92
N VAL A 83 3.15 3.66 -1.98
CA VAL A 83 3.72 3.61 -3.32
C VAL A 83 4.61 4.84 -3.54
N GLY A 84 5.79 4.64 -4.13
CA GLY A 84 6.69 5.72 -4.50
C GLY A 84 7.21 5.52 -5.92
N ILE A 85 7.11 6.54 -6.76
CA ILE A 85 7.78 6.57 -8.06
C ILE A 85 9.02 7.47 -7.95
N ASN A 86 10.22 7.02 -8.30
CA ASN A 86 11.41 7.88 -8.12
C ASN A 86 12.46 7.74 -9.22
N SER A 87 13.45 8.64 -9.21
CA SER A 87 14.66 8.46 -10.00
C SER A 87 15.60 7.46 -9.32
N GLN A 88 16.33 6.69 -10.12
CA GLN A 88 17.24 5.63 -9.66
C GLN A 88 18.23 6.08 -8.57
N ASN A 89 18.70 7.33 -8.63
CA ASN A 89 19.67 7.89 -7.69
C ASN A 89 19.15 7.99 -6.23
N CYS A 90 17.83 7.97 -6.01
CA CYS A 90 17.23 8.19 -4.69
C CYS A 90 16.49 6.96 -4.15
N LEU A 91 16.64 5.78 -4.77
CA LEU A 91 15.87 4.58 -4.46
C LEU A 91 15.93 4.17 -2.98
N LYS A 92 17.14 4.01 -2.44
CA LYS A 92 17.33 3.57 -1.05
C LYS A 92 16.86 4.61 -0.03
N GLN A 93 17.13 5.88 -0.30
CA GLN A 93 16.78 6.97 0.61
C GLN A 93 15.25 7.12 0.70
N VAL A 94 14.56 7.16 -0.44
CA VAL A 94 13.09 7.28 -0.50
C VAL A 94 12.40 6.09 0.17
N GLU A 95 12.97 4.89 0.06
CA GLU A 95 12.42 3.70 0.70
C GLU A 95 12.48 3.80 2.24
N VAL A 96 13.61 4.26 2.79
CA VAL A 96 13.78 4.48 4.25
C VAL A 96 12.89 5.63 4.73
N GLU A 97 12.84 6.74 4.00
CA GLU A 97 11.98 7.88 4.34
C GLU A 97 10.50 7.47 4.38
N LYS A 98 10.04 6.69 3.40
CA LYS A 98 8.66 6.18 3.36
C LYS A 98 8.36 5.17 4.47
N PHE A 99 9.34 4.35 4.85
CA PHE A 99 9.18 3.43 5.98
C PHE A 99 8.98 4.24 7.29
N ASN A 100 9.89 5.15 7.60
CA ASN A 100 9.88 5.93 8.83
C ASN A 100 8.69 6.92 8.91
N LYS A 101 8.12 7.33 7.77
CA LYS A 101 6.97 8.25 7.69
C LYS A 101 5.77 7.78 8.52
N TYR A 102 5.58 6.47 8.62
CA TYR A 102 4.40 5.86 9.24
C TYR A 102 4.66 5.21 10.60
N ASP A 103 5.85 5.35 11.20
CA ASP A 103 6.16 4.75 12.50
C ASP A 103 5.16 5.19 13.59
N LEU A 104 4.86 6.50 13.65
CA LEU A 104 3.88 7.04 14.60
C LEU A 104 2.46 6.51 14.33
N LEU A 105 2.03 6.50 13.06
CA LEU A 105 0.72 5.99 12.69
C LEU A 105 0.61 4.49 13.01
N ALA A 106 1.68 3.73 12.78
CA ALA A 106 1.71 2.31 13.09
C ALA A 106 1.52 2.09 14.58
N ASN A 107 2.25 2.79 15.43
CA ASN A 107 2.11 2.67 16.89
C ASN A 107 0.69 2.99 17.38
N GLU A 108 0.07 4.07 16.87
CA GLU A 108 -1.31 4.41 17.21
C GLU A 108 -2.29 3.31 16.77
N LEU A 109 -2.12 2.77 15.56
CA LEU A 109 -2.95 1.67 15.05
C LEU A 109 -2.76 0.37 15.83
N GLU A 110 -1.54 0.07 16.27
CA GLU A 110 -1.26 -1.07 17.15
C GLU A 110 -2.00 -0.91 18.48
N ALA A 111 -2.01 0.29 19.05
CA ALA A 111 -2.72 0.57 20.31
C ALA A 111 -4.25 0.49 20.15
N ILE A 112 -4.81 1.13 19.12
CA ILE A 112 -6.27 1.22 18.89
C ILE A 112 -6.85 -0.14 18.54
N HIS A 113 -6.23 -0.87 17.61
CA HIS A 113 -6.76 -2.14 17.11
C HIS A 113 -6.20 -3.37 17.84
N ARG A 114 -5.20 -3.19 18.72
CA ARG A 114 -4.43 -4.28 19.34
C ARG A 114 -3.89 -5.26 18.30
N ALA A 115 -3.58 -4.75 17.11
CA ALA A 115 -3.21 -5.48 15.91
C ALA A 115 -1.72 -5.33 15.64
N LYS A 116 -1.11 -6.29 14.96
CA LYS A 116 0.26 -6.12 14.47
C LYS A 116 0.24 -5.23 13.24
N VAL A 117 0.99 -4.12 13.23
CA VAL A 117 1.06 -3.22 12.07
C VAL A 117 2.33 -3.47 11.27
N LYS A 118 2.23 -3.41 9.94
CA LYS A 118 3.36 -3.49 9.01
C LYS A 118 3.30 -2.35 8.02
N VAL A 119 4.41 -1.64 7.84
CA VAL A 119 4.57 -0.64 6.79
C VAL A 119 5.37 -1.26 5.64
N ILE A 120 4.82 -1.19 4.43
CA ILE A 120 5.42 -1.78 3.23
C ILE A 120 5.60 -0.69 2.16
N PRO A 121 6.83 -0.18 1.97
CA PRO A 121 7.11 0.73 0.88
C PRO A 121 7.25 -0.03 -0.45
N VAL A 122 6.44 0.34 -1.44
CA VAL A 122 6.51 -0.17 -2.82
C VAL A 122 7.10 0.93 -3.70
N VAL A 123 8.44 0.94 -3.81
CA VAL A 123 9.17 1.99 -4.52
C VAL A 123 9.70 1.46 -5.85
N ILE A 124 9.37 2.16 -6.93
CA ILE A 124 9.72 1.79 -8.30
C ILE A 124 10.22 3.02 -9.03
N THR A 125 11.23 2.86 -9.86
CA THR A 125 11.72 3.96 -10.68
C THR A 125 10.87 4.21 -11.92
N TRP A 126 11.06 5.35 -12.56
CA TRP A 126 10.42 5.67 -13.84
C TRP A 126 10.66 4.63 -14.94
N ASP A 127 11.85 4.05 -14.96
CA ASP A 127 12.31 3.00 -15.88
C ASP A 127 11.97 1.57 -15.40
N GLY A 128 11.31 1.43 -14.26
CA GLY A 128 10.84 0.13 -13.75
C GLY A 128 11.88 -0.65 -12.95
N ILE A 129 13.04 -0.06 -12.67
CA ILE A 129 14.03 -0.59 -11.72
C ILE A 129 13.45 -0.52 -10.31
N VAL A 130 13.63 -1.60 -9.55
CA VAL A 130 13.19 -1.74 -8.16
C VAL A 130 14.38 -1.95 -7.23
N SER A 131 14.20 -1.67 -5.94
CA SER A 131 15.24 -1.93 -4.95
C SER A 131 15.43 -3.44 -4.71
N ARG A 132 16.57 -3.83 -4.15
CA ARG A 132 16.83 -5.22 -3.72
C ARG A 132 15.83 -5.74 -2.68
N PHE A 133 15.18 -4.85 -1.94
CA PHE A 133 14.21 -5.20 -0.89
C PHE A 133 12.80 -5.37 -1.42
N PHE A 134 12.53 -4.87 -2.65
CA PHE A 134 11.24 -4.93 -3.31
C PHE A 134 10.66 -6.35 -3.36
N LYS A 135 11.50 -7.36 -3.63
CA LYS A 135 11.06 -8.75 -3.64
C LYS A 135 10.51 -9.20 -2.27
N GLY A 136 11.18 -8.82 -1.18
CA GLY A 136 10.71 -9.11 0.18
C GLY A 136 9.37 -8.44 0.48
N HIS A 137 9.18 -7.19 0.04
CA HIS A 137 7.90 -6.48 0.17
C HIS A 137 6.78 -7.17 -0.59
N LEU A 138 7.05 -7.63 -1.82
CA LEU A 138 6.10 -8.41 -2.61
C LEU A 138 5.78 -9.77 -1.98
N ASP A 139 6.74 -10.42 -1.35
CA ASP A 139 6.53 -11.69 -0.65
C ASP A 139 5.57 -11.51 0.54
N VAL A 140 5.68 -10.39 1.27
CA VAL A 140 4.73 -10.05 2.34
C VAL A 140 3.33 -9.82 1.78
N LEU A 141 3.23 -9.14 0.64
CA LEU A 141 1.97 -8.96 -0.11
C LEU A 141 1.54 -10.20 -0.92
N LYS A 142 2.29 -11.31 -0.82
CA LYS A 142 2.07 -12.58 -1.52
C LYS A 142 1.88 -12.39 -3.04
N PHE A 143 2.58 -11.45 -3.65
CA PHE A 143 2.64 -11.29 -5.09
C PHE A 143 3.50 -12.41 -5.71
N ARG A 144 2.92 -13.21 -6.61
CA ARG A 144 3.65 -14.30 -7.29
C ARG A 144 4.44 -13.85 -8.52
N GLN A 145 4.00 -12.75 -9.15
CA GLN A 145 4.65 -12.18 -10.33
C GLN A 145 4.37 -10.68 -10.34
N TRP A 146 5.42 -9.88 -10.52
CA TRP A 146 5.30 -8.46 -10.81
C TRP A 146 5.10 -8.27 -12.31
N PHE A 147 4.16 -7.41 -12.71
CA PHE A 147 3.76 -7.20 -14.12
C PHE A 147 4.82 -6.43 -14.92
#